data_AF-A0A7X0QNV8-F1
#
_entry.id   AF-A0A7X0QNV8-F1
#
_cell.length_a   1.000
_cell.length_b   1.000
_cell.length_c   1.000
_cell.angle_alpha   90.00
_cell.angle_beta   90.00
_cell.angle_gamma   90.00
#
_symmetry.space_group_name_H-M   'P 1'
#
loop_
_entity.id
_entity.type
_entity.pdbx_description
1 polymer ?
#
loop_
_entity_poly.entity_id
_entity_poly.type
_entity_poly.pdbx_seq_one_letter_code
_entity_poly.pdbx_strand_id
1 'polypeptide(L)'
;MHASIRVALSGAVLLLAGLAAAANDALPQALPPEQEAIALASAERTGREIYEHDRAAALATDALMAQRKSRRDRRVRGWVTEARADGIAVTFVDATPAALYRVLVPTSGEPGPIATLDAPEPLSPFEASAVVARNAAMAAPFELCSKDYNTVVLPSGSDTTDRWRVYLLPGTKRNDAVPLGGTHRMDVEGGAVTAQRAFTKSCISLGKGRGTAAMMITHLLDPVPTEAHVHWSLWANTPMFVMTPPDRTIWSIEHGAISKLDPNAED
;
A
#
# COMPACT_ATOMS: atom_id res chain seq x y z
N MET A 1 -25.16 -34.28 75.82
CA MET A 1 -24.15 -35.36 75.65
C MET A 1 -24.46 -36.10 74.36
N HIS A 2 -23.42 -36.53 73.63
CA HIS A 2 -23.39 -37.15 72.28
C HIS A 2 -23.29 -36.09 71.16
N ALA A 3 -22.10 -35.66 70.73
CA ALA A 3 -21.08 -36.34 69.90
C ALA A 3 -21.45 -36.43 68.41
N SER A 4 -20.67 -35.76 67.55
CA SER A 4 -20.10 -36.36 66.32
C SER A 4 -19.23 -35.36 65.55
N ILE A 5 -17.95 -35.71 65.43
CA ILE A 5 -16.94 -35.15 64.53
C ILE A 5 -17.21 -35.69 63.11
N ARG A 6 -17.16 -34.84 62.09
CA ARG A 6 -16.84 -35.26 60.71
C ARG A 6 -15.90 -34.25 60.06
N VAL A 7 -14.66 -34.68 59.89
CA VAL A 7 -13.64 -34.07 59.04
C VAL A 7 -14.04 -34.33 57.59
N ALA A 8 -14.12 -33.28 56.77
CA ALA A 8 -14.26 -33.40 55.32
C ALA A 8 -13.03 -32.76 54.66
N LEU A 9 -12.16 -33.61 54.10
CA LEU A 9 -11.06 -33.24 53.22
C LEU A 9 -11.67 -32.89 51.85
N SER A 10 -11.65 -31.62 51.45
CA SER A 10 -11.98 -31.22 50.08
C SER A 10 -10.70 -31.15 49.25
N GLY A 11 -10.48 -32.16 48.41
CA GLY A 11 -9.41 -32.17 47.42
C GLY A 11 -9.70 -31.19 46.29
N ALA A 12 -8.74 -30.30 46.01
CA ALA A 12 -8.76 -29.41 44.86
C ALA A 12 -8.23 -30.16 43.62
N VAL A 13 -9.08 -30.35 42.61
CA VAL A 13 -8.67 -30.78 41.27
C VAL A 13 -8.56 -29.53 40.41
N LEU A 14 -7.33 -29.06 40.17
CA LEU A 14 -7.05 -28.05 39.15
C LEU A 14 -7.01 -28.75 37.79
N LEU A 15 -8.06 -28.59 36.99
CA LEU A 15 -8.08 -28.94 35.57
C LEU A 15 -7.39 -27.81 34.79
N LEU A 16 -6.12 -28.00 34.44
CA LEU A 16 -5.45 -27.20 33.39
C LEU A 16 -5.99 -27.63 32.02
N ALA A 17 -7.01 -26.94 31.52
CA ALA A 17 -7.39 -27.01 30.10
C ALA A 17 -6.43 -26.10 29.30
N GLY A 18 -5.40 -26.71 28.69
CA GLY A 18 -4.54 -26.04 27.73
C GLY A 18 -5.29 -25.79 26.42
N LEU A 19 -5.74 -24.54 26.20
CA LEU A 19 -6.14 -24.06 24.88
C LEU A 19 -4.89 -23.81 24.04
N ALA A 20 -4.42 -24.84 23.35
CA ALA A 20 -3.50 -24.67 22.23
C ALA A 20 -4.28 -24.12 21.02
N ALA A 21 -4.49 -22.81 20.98
CA ALA A 21 -4.93 -22.12 19.77
C ALA A 21 -3.73 -21.99 18.82
N ALA A 22 -3.44 -23.04 18.05
CA ALA A 22 -2.64 -22.89 16.85
C ALA A 22 -3.49 -22.12 15.84
N ALA A 23 -3.14 -20.85 15.59
CA ALA A 23 -3.72 -20.04 14.53
C ALA A 23 -3.35 -20.64 13.17
N ASN A 24 -4.10 -21.63 12.74
CA ASN A 24 -4.06 -22.14 11.38
C ASN A 24 -4.94 -21.20 10.55
N ASP A 25 -4.37 -20.07 10.10
CA ASP A 25 -5.07 -19.14 9.22
C ASP A 25 -5.53 -19.91 7.97
N ALA A 26 -6.84 -20.14 7.87
CA ALA A 26 -7.42 -20.81 6.72
C ALA A 26 -7.09 -20.03 5.44
N LEU A 27 -6.76 -20.74 4.36
CA LEU A 27 -6.53 -20.10 3.08
C LEU A 27 -7.82 -19.41 2.59
N PRO A 28 -7.69 -18.26 1.90
CA PRO A 28 -8.82 -17.63 1.22
C PRO A 28 -9.54 -18.62 0.31
N GLN A 29 -10.88 -18.53 0.31
CA GLN A 29 -11.72 -19.34 -0.57
C GLN A 29 -11.79 -18.70 -1.97
N ALA A 30 -12.03 -19.53 -2.98
CA ALA A 30 -12.25 -19.04 -4.34
C ALA A 30 -13.46 -18.09 -4.38
N LEU A 31 -13.37 -17.06 -5.21
CA LEU A 31 -14.47 -16.13 -5.43
C LEU A 31 -15.42 -16.69 -6.49
N PRO A 32 -16.74 -16.43 -6.38
CA PRO A 32 -17.65 -16.60 -7.50
C PRO A 32 -17.15 -15.81 -8.72
N PRO A 33 -17.36 -16.29 -9.97
CA PRO A 33 -16.78 -15.68 -11.17
C PRO A 33 -17.04 -14.17 -11.32
N GLU A 34 -18.23 -13.70 -10.96
CA GLU A 34 -18.56 -12.27 -11.00
C GLU A 34 -17.75 -11.45 -9.98
N GLN A 35 -17.57 -11.97 -8.77
CA GLN A 35 -16.78 -11.31 -7.73
C GLN A 35 -15.28 -11.37 -8.05
N GLU A 36 -14.80 -12.46 -8.65
CA GLU A 36 -13.45 -12.58 -9.19
C GLU A 36 -13.18 -11.47 -10.21
N ALA A 37 -14.04 -11.33 -11.22
CA ALA A 37 -13.91 -10.30 -12.24
C ALA A 37 -13.91 -8.87 -11.67
N ILE A 38 -14.81 -8.58 -10.70
CA ILE A 38 -14.85 -7.29 -10.01
C ILE A 38 -13.56 -7.02 -9.22
N ALA A 39 -13.06 -8.03 -8.49
CA ALA A 39 -11.85 -7.91 -7.70
C ALA A 39 -10.61 -7.64 -8.59
N LEU A 40 -10.48 -8.37 -9.71
CA LEU A 40 -9.42 -8.17 -10.69
C LEU A 40 -9.46 -6.77 -11.31
N ALA A 41 -10.62 -6.35 -11.83
CA ALA A 41 -10.78 -5.02 -12.42
C ALA A 41 -10.52 -3.90 -11.40
N SER A 42 -10.87 -4.12 -10.12
CA SER A 42 -10.53 -3.18 -9.05
C SER A 42 -9.03 -3.15 -8.77
N ALA A 43 -8.36 -4.31 -8.72
CA ALA A 43 -6.92 -4.41 -8.49
C ALA A 43 -6.13 -3.72 -9.61
N GLU A 44 -6.51 -3.92 -10.87
CA GLU A 44 -5.90 -3.26 -12.03
C GLU A 44 -6.03 -1.74 -11.97
N ARG A 45 -7.26 -1.25 -11.78
CA ARG A 45 -7.56 0.19 -11.72
C ARG A 45 -6.79 0.85 -10.58
N THR A 46 -6.93 0.32 -9.36
CA THR A 46 -6.31 0.90 -8.19
C THR A 46 -4.79 0.74 -8.21
N GLY A 47 -4.24 -0.38 -8.69
CA GLY A 47 -2.79 -0.56 -8.82
C GLY A 47 -2.15 0.43 -9.79
N ARG A 48 -2.85 0.74 -10.90
CA ARG A 48 -2.43 1.77 -11.85
C ARG A 48 -2.47 3.16 -11.24
N GLU A 49 -3.55 3.49 -10.53
CA GLU A 49 -3.68 4.77 -9.82
C GLU A 49 -2.56 4.95 -8.79
N ILE A 50 -2.23 3.91 -8.01
CA ILE A 50 -1.09 3.95 -7.08
C ILE A 50 0.22 4.21 -7.82
N TYR A 51 0.48 3.48 -8.92
CA TYR A 51 1.67 3.66 -9.73
C TYR A 51 1.79 5.09 -10.30
N GLU A 52 0.71 5.65 -10.81
CA GLU A 52 0.70 7.00 -11.38
C GLU A 52 1.00 8.07 -10.32
N HIS A 53 0.36 7.98 -9.15
CA HIS A 53 0.58 8.90 -8.04
C HIS A 53 1.98 8.77 -7.43
N ASP A 54 2.50 7.55 -7.25
CA ASP A 54 3.86 7.31 -6.74
C ASP A 54 4.92 7.81 -7.74
N ARG A 55 4.73 7.52 -9.05
CA ARG A 55 5.61 8.01 -10.11
C ARG A 55 5.59 9.54 -10.19
N ALA A 56 4.43 10.18 -10.09
CA ALA A 56 4.34 11.64 -10.07
C ALA A 56 5.10 12.23 -8.88
N ALA A 57 4.95 11.65 -7.68
CA ALA A 57 5.69 12.08 -6.50
C ALA A 57 7.21 11.92 -6.67
N ALA A 58 7.67 10.82 -7.28
CA ALA A 58 9.08 10.59 -7.58
C ALA A 58 9.63 11.64 -8.56
N LEU A 59 8.94 11.88 -9.67
CA LEU A 59 9.32 12.89 -10.67
C LEU A 59 9.34 14.31 -10.09
N ALA A 60 8.32 14.68 -9.31
CA ALA A 60 8.27 15.96 -8.63
C ALA A 60 9.40 16.09 -7.58
N THR A 61 9.75 15.00 -6.89
CA THR A 61 10.86 14.98 -5.94
C THR A 61 12.19 15.14 -6.65
N ASP A 62 12.41 14.48 -7.78
CA ASP A 62 13.63 14.63 -8.58
C ASP A 62 13.77 16.06 -9.11
N ALA A 63 12.68 16.63 -9.64
CA ALA A 63 12.64 18.03 -10.04
C ALA A 63 12.99 18.93 -8.85
N LEU A 64 12.36 18.73 -7.69
CA LEU A 64 12.60 19.51 -6.48
C LEU A 64 14.07 19.41 -6.07
N MET A 65 14.62 18.21 -6.08
CA MET A 65 16.01 17.95 -5.71
C MET A 65 17.03 18.44 -6.74
N ALA A 66 16.62 18.79 -7.97
CA ALA A 66 17.50 19.44 -8.94
C ALA A 66 17.79 20.91 -8.56
N GLN A 67 16.94 21.54 -7.75
CA GLN A 67 17.15 22.92 -7.31
C GLN A 67 18.06 22.99 -6.07
N ARG A 68 19.07 23.86 -6.09
CA ARG A 68 20.03 23.98 -4.99
C ARG A 68 19.40 24.45 -3.67
N LYS A 69 18.40 25.33 -3.74
CA LYS A 69 17.73 25.94 -2.57
C LYS A 69 16.88 24.91 -1.81
N SER A 70 16.06 24.13 -2.53
CA SER A 70 15.16 23.11 -1.99
C SER A 70 15.89 21.91 -1.38
N ARG A 71 17.04 21.49 -1.93
CA ARG A 71 17.89 20.41 -1.37
C ARG A 71 18.24 20.60 0.12
N ARG A 72 18.25 21.85 0.57
CA ARG A 72 18.58 22.22 1.95
C ARG A 72 17.35 22.65 2.75
N ASP A 73 16.18 22.65 2.14
CA ASP A 73 14.95 23.06 2.80
C ASP A 73 14.44 21.94 3.72
N ARG A 74 14.92 21.98 4.96
CA ARG A 74 14.53 21.04 6.01
C ARG A 74 13.09 21.24 6.48
N ARG A 75 12.32 22.18 5.92
CA ARG A 75 10.90 22.33 6.24
C ARG A 75 10.05 21.26 5.59
N VAL A 76 10.47 20.70 4.44
CA VAL A 76 9.73 19.64 3.76
C VAL A 76 9.60 18.41 4.67
N ARG A 77 8.35 17.96 4.90
CA ARG A 77 8.00 16.80 5.73
C ARG A 77 7.33 15.66 4.94
N GLY A 78 6.99 15.91 3.69
CA GLY A 78 6.37 14.93 2.81
C GLY A 78 5.65 15.62 1.67
N TRP A 79 4.76 14.86 1.03
CA TRP A 79 3.93 15.33 -0.06
C TRP A 79 2.54 14.70 0.01
N VAL A 80 1.60 15.31 -0.70
CA VAL A 80 0.33 14.71 -1.10
C VAL A 80 0.15 14.87 -2.60
N THR A 81 -0.64 14.00 -3.20
CA THR A 81 -0.93 14.00 -4.63
C THR A 81 -2.43 14.13 -4.87
N GLU A 82 -2.80 14.86 -5.92
CA GLU A 82 -4.20 15.05 -6.32
C GLU A 82 -4.30 14.89 -7.83
N ALA A 83 -5.17 14.00 -8.29
CA ALA A 83 -5.48 13.88 -9.70
C ALA A 83 -6.20 15.13 -10.20
N ARG A 84 -5.76 15.66 -11.34
CA ARG A 84 -6.31 16.82 -12.05
C ARG A 84 -6.61 16.42 -13.49
N ALA A 85 -7.36 17.25 -14.22
CA ALA A 85 -7.72 16.97 -15.61
C ALA A 85 -6.49 16.86 -16.54
N ASP A 86 -5.40 17.53 -16.20
CA ASP A 86 -4.18 17.67 -16.99
C ASP A 86 -2.97 16.90 -16.42
N GLY A 87 -3.14 16.17 -15.31
CA GLY A 87 -2.06 15.41 -14.69
C GLY A 87 -2.27 15.17 -13.20
N ILE A 88 -1.17 14.99 -12.46
CA ILE A 88 -1.18 14.82 -11.01
C ILE A 88 -0.46 16.01 -10.39
N ALA A 89 -1.18 16.78 -9.58
CA ALA A 89 -0.59 17.83 -8.77
C ALA A 89 0.09 17.20 -7.54
N VAL A 90 1.34 17.56 -7.31
CA VAL A 90 2.13 17.16 -6.15
C VAL A 90 2.39 18.39 -5.30
N THR A 91 1.95 18.35 -4.04
CA THR A 91 2.13 19.43 -3.08
C THR A 91 3.05 18.96 -1.96
N PHE A 92 4.22 19.58 -1.85
CA PHE A 92 5.18 19.34 -0.76
C PHE A 92 4.79 20.19 0.44
N VAL A 93 4.72 19.56 1.61
CA VAL A 93 4.18 20.19 2.82
C VAL A 93 5.20 20.28 3.94
N ASP A 94 5.02 21.24 4.84
CA ASP A 94 5.80 21.36 6.08
C ASP A 94 5.13 20.67 7.29
N ALA A 95 5.62 20.96 8.50
CA ALA A 95 5.08 20.42 9.75
C ALA A 95 3.78 21.10 10.22
N THR A 96 3.48 22.29 9.68
CA THR A 96 2.32 23.13 10.00
C THR A 96 1.39 23.17 8.80
N PRO A 97 0.93 21.97 8.39
CA PRO A 97 0.79 21.52 7.00
C PRO A 97 0.43 22.65 6.03
N ALA A 98 1.44 23.38 5.58
CA ALA A 98 1.34 24.43 4.57
C ALA A 98 2.05 23.96 3.29
N ALA A 99 1.55 24.38 2.13
CA ALA A 99 2.21 24.12 0.86
C ALA A 99 3.52 24.92 0.80
N LEU A 100 4.63 24.23 0.56
CA LEU A 100 5.95 24.85 0.30
C LEU A 100 6.27 24.91 -1.18
N TYR A 101 5.92 23.84 -1.90
CA TYR A 101 6.18 23.68 -3.33
C TYR A 101 5.02 22.95 -3.97
N ARG A 102 4.69 23.34 -5.20
CA ARG A 102 3.74 22.62 -6.05
C ARG A 102 4.38 22.28 -7.38
N VAL A 103 4.09 21.08 -7.87
CA VAL A 103 4.52 20.59 -9.18
C VAL A 103 3.33 19.88 -9.82
N LEU A 104 2.98 20.28 -11.04
CA LEU A 104 2.08 19.48 -11.86
C LEU A 104 2.92 18.50 -12.67
N VAL A 105 2.61 17.20 -12.56
CA VAL A 105 3.18 16.16 -13.41
C VAL A 105 2.11 15.80 -14.46
N PRO A 106 2.25 16.26 -15.71
CA PRO A 106 1.31 15.96 -16.77
C PRO A 106 1.29 14.47 -17.09
N THR A 107 0.22 14.01 -17.71
CA THR A 107 0.07 12.61 -18.16
C THR A 107 1.16 12.18 -19.15
N SER A 108 1.75 13.12 -19.91
CA SER A 108 2.92 12.88 -20.76
C SER A 108 4.16 12.40 -20.00
N GLY A 109 4.24 12.69 -18.69
CA GLY A 109 5.26 12.16 -17.79
C GLY A 109 6.48 13.06 -17.56
N GLU A 110 6.58 14.22 -18.20
CA GLU A 110 7.63 15.21 -17.89
C GLU A 110 7.12 16.22 -16.86
N PRO A 111 7.70 16.31 -15.64
CA PRO A 111 7.21 17.24 -14.63
C PRO A 111 7.30 18.68 -15.12
N GLY A 112 6.24 19.46 -14.88
CA GLY A 112 6.23 20.89 -15.16
C GLY A 112 7.21 21.67 -14.26
N PRO A 113 7.39 22.97 -14.51
CA PRO A 113 8.23 23.80 -13.66
C PRO A 113 7.71 23.80 -12.22
N ILE A 114 8.64 23.79 -11.26
CA ILE A 114 8.29 23.83 -9.84
C ILE A 114 7.85 25.24 -9.49
N ALA A 115 6.61 25.37 -9.05
CA ALA A 115 6.14 26.57 -8.38
C ALA A 115 6.75 26.60 -6.97
N THR A 116 7.88 27.32 -6.82
CA THR A 116 8.39 27.69 -5.51
C THR A 116 7.52 28.80 -4.98
N LEU A 117 6.83 28.56 -3.86
CA LEU A 117 5.96 29.57 -3.27
C LEU A 117 6.82 30.57 -2.48
N ASP A 118 6.60 31.86 -2.71
CA ASP A 118 7.38 32.94 -2.08
C ASP A 118 7.21 32.93 -0.55
N ALA A 119 6.04 32.51 -0.08
CA ALA A 119 5.74 32.15 1.30
C ALA A 119 4.93 30.83 1.33
N PRO A 120 4.97 30.08 2.44
CA PRO A 120 4.08 28.92 2.60
C PRO A 120 2.62 29.33 2.39
N GLU A 121 1.92 28.61 1.53
CA GLU A 121 0.50 28.87 1.25
C GLU A 121 -0.41 27.91 2.04
N PRO A 122 -1.64 28.33 2.38
CA PRO A 122 -2.64 27.41 2.90
C PRO A 122 -2.90 26.24 1.94
N LEU A 123 -3.13 25.06 2.51
CA LEU A 123 -3.59 23.91 1.74
C LEU A 123 -5.06 24.07 1.33
N SER A 124 -5.40 23.52 0.17
CA SER A 124 -6.80 23.32 -0.22
C SER A 124 -7.49 22.36 0.77
N PRO A 125 -8.84 22.34 0.83
CA PRO A 125 -9.55 21.37 1.69
C PRO A 125 -9.19 19.91 1.39
N PHE A 126 -8.99 19.57 0.10
CA PHE A 126 -8.53 18.24 -0.31
C PHE A 126 -7.12 17.95 0.21
N GLU A 127 -6.17 18.86 -0.05
CA GLU A 127 -4.77 18.72 0.36
C GLU A 127 -4.66 18.59 1.88
N ALA A 128 -5.36 19.43 2.63
CA ALA A 128 -5.34 19.44 4.09
C ALA A 128 -5.82 18.09 4.65
N SER A 129 -6.93 17.57 4.14
CA SER A 129 -7.47 16.31 4.62
C SER A 129 -6.64 15.09 4.18
N ALA A 130 -6.07 15.12 2.97
CA ALA A 130 -5.11 14.10 2.52
C ALA A 130 -3.85 14.08 3.41
N VAL A 131 -3.36 15.24 3.85
CA VAL A 131 -2.22 15.33 4.78
C VAL A 131 -2.59 14.75 6.15
N VAL A 132 -3.79 15.04 6.67
CA VAL A 132 -4.28 14.43 7.91
C VAL A 132 -4.32 12.91 7.78
N ALA A 133 -4.88 12.38 6.69
CA ALA A 133 -4.97 10.95 6.47
C ALA A 133 -3.58 10.28 6.35
N ARG A 134 -2.67 10.89 5.57
CA ARG A 134 -1.28 10.45 5.47
C ARG A 134 -0.60 10.36 6.83
N ASN A 135 -0.73 11.41 7.64
CA ASN A 135 -0.08 11.47 8.95
C ASN A 135 -0.66 10.44 9.91
N ALA A 136 -1.98 10.22 9.89
CA ALA A 136 -2.64 9.17 10.67
C ALA A 136 -2.13 7.78 10.28
N ALA A 137 -2.05 7.48 8.99
CA ALA A 137 -1.54 6.22 8.47
C ALA A 137 -0.06 5.99 8.83
N MET A 138 0.79 7.02 8.71
CA MET A 138 2.21 6.93 9.05
C MET A 138 2.48 6.80 10.56
N ALA A 139 1.56 7.28 11.40
CA ALA A 139 1.66 7.15 12.86
C ALA A 139 1.12 5.80 13.39
N ALA A 140 0.31 5.10 12.60
CA ALA A 140 -0.19 3.79 12.96
C ALA A 140 0.92 2.73 12.95
N PRO A 141 0.85 1.70 13.81
CA PRO A 141 1.85 0.62 13.82
C PRO A 141 1.65 -0.33 12.64
N PHE A 142 2.73 -0.62 11.91
CA PHE A 142 2.78 -1.62 10.85
C PHE A 142 4.17 -2.27 10.77
N GLU A 143 4.27 -3.40 10.07
CA GLU A 143 5.56 -4.07 9.88
C GLU A 143 6.43 -3.30 8.88
N LEU A 144 7.60 -2.84 9.34
CA LEU A 144 8.55 -2.10 8.52
C LEU A 144 9.49 -3.06 7.79
N CYS A 145 9.47 -2.99 6.46
CA CYS A 145 10.40 -3.69 5.57
C CYS A 145 11.39 -2.76 4.87
N SER A 146 11.28 -1.45 5.08
CA SER A 146 12.25 -0.44 4.64
C SER A 146 12.41 0.64 5.72
N LYS A 147 13.51 1.39 5.64
CA LYS A 147 13.73 2.57 6.49
C LYS A 147 12.89 3.76 6.02
N ASP A 148 12.63 3.81 4.71
CA ASP A 148 11.92 4.90 4.06
C ASP A 148 10.66 4.33 3.42
N TYR A 149 9.58 5.11 3.44
CA TYR A 149 8.29 4.74 2.86
C TYR A 149 7.75 5.88 2.01
N ASN A 150 7.36 5.54 0.78
CA ASN A 150 6.51 6.41 -0.03
C ASN A 150 5.06 6.25 0.43
N THR A 151 4.28 7.31 0.24
CA THR A 151 2.86 7.32 0.58
C THR A 151 2.05 7.73 -0.63
N VAL A 152 0.99 6.98 -0.92
CA VAL A 152 -0.04 7.37 -1.88
C VAL A 152 -1.38 7.46 -1.15
N VAL A 153 -2.05 8.61 -1.26
CA VAL A 153 -3.31 8.90 -0.57
C VAL A 153 -4.39 9.05 -1.61
N LEU A 154 -5.31 8.10 -1.67
CA LEU A 154 -6.41 8.08 -2.64
C LEU A 154 -7.75 8.25 -1.93
N PRO A 155 -8.68 9.03 -2.50
CA PRO A 155 -10.02 9.12 -1.93
C PRO A 155 -10.75 7.77 -2.05
N SER A 156 -11.52 7.38 -1.04
CA SER A 156 -12.29 6.12 -1.07
C SER A 156 -13.61 6.22 -1.85
N GLY A 157 -13.87 7.35 -2.51
CA GLY A 157 -15.07 7.65 -3.30
C GLY A 157 -14.92 9.00 -4.00
N SER A 158 -15.79 9.32 -4.95
CA SER A 158 -15.66 10.50 -5.82
C SER A 158 -15.78 11.85 -5.09
N ASP A 159 -16.41 11.90 -3.92
CA ASP A 159 -16.87 13.16 -3.30
C ASP A 159 -16.57 13.29 -1.80
N THR A 160 -15.69 12.45 -1.25
CA THR A 160 -15.41 12.43 0.20
C THR A 160 -14.03 12.99 0.49
N THR A 161 -13.96 14.12 1.21
CA THR A 161 -12.69 14.61 1.78
C THR A 161 -12.40 13.98 3.13
N ASP A 162 -13.25 13.12 3.68
CA ASP A 162 -13.09 12.54 5.02
C ASP A 162 -12.73 11.05 5.02
N ARG A 163 -12.81 10.37 3.86
CA ARG A 163 -12.53 8.93 3.71
C ARG A 163 -11.43 8.66 2.70
N TRP A 164 -10.34 8.10 3.19
CA TRP A 164 -9.10 7.93 2.45
C TRP A 164 -8.60 6.51 2.53
N ARG A 165 -7.91 6.12 1.46
CA ARG A 165 -7.11 4.91 1.42
C ARG A 165 -5.66 5.33 1.24
N VAL A 166 -4.85 5.06 2.25
CA VAL A 166 -3.43 5.40 2.28
C VAL A 166 -2.60 4.16 2.06
N TYR A 167 -1.85 4.14 0.98
CA TYR A 167 -0.90 3.09 0.68
C TYR A 167 0.48 3.49 1.17
N LEU A 168 1.08 2.63 1.99
CA LEU A 168 2.45 2.75 2.47
C LEU A 168 3.32 1.79 1.66
N LEU A 169 4.21 2.34 0.84
CA LEU A 169 5.04 1.61 -0.11
C LEU A 169 6.51 1.66 0.36
N PRO A 170 7.17 0.51 0.58
CA PRO A 170 8.59 0.48 0.92
C PRO A 170 9.42 1.26 -0.12
N GLY A 171 10.10 2.31 0.33
CA GLY A 171 10.97 3.12 -0.52
C GLY A 171 12.23 2.33 -0.91
N THR A 172 12.61 2.42 -2.18
CA THR A 172 13.83 1.81 -2.71
C THR A 172 14.47 2.70 -3.77
N LYS A 173 15.81 2.67 -3.82
CA LYS A 173 16.62 3.24 -4.93
C LYS A 173 17.33 2.15 -5.73
N ARG A 174 17.07 0.88 -5.39
CA ARG A 174 17.67 -0.28 -6.00
C ARG A 174 16.88 -0.65 -7.23
N ASN A 175 17.54 -0.64 -8.38
CA ASN A 175 16.93 -1.04 -9.65
C ASN A 175 16.90 -2.56 -9.85
N ASP A 176 17.60 -3.30 -8.98
CA ASP A 176 17.76 -4.75 -9.02
C ASP A 176 16.83 -5.50 -8.04
N ALA A 177 16.00 -4.77 -7.28
CA ALA A 177 15.17 -5.34 -6.23
C ALA A 177 13.82 -4.62 -6.12
N VAL A 178 12.75 -5.40 -6.10
CA VAL A 178 11.36 -4.92 -5.98
C VAL A 178 10.81 -5.31 -4.60
N PRO A 179 10.58 -4.36 -3.69
CA PRO A 179 10.19 -4.65 -2.31
C PRO A 179 8.67 -4.80 -2.17
N LEU A 180 8.15 -5.99 -2.46
CA LEU A 180 6.73 -6.32 -2.26
C LEU A 180 6.36 -6.40 -0.77
N GLY A 181 7.31 -6.84 0.04
CA GLY A 181 7.24 -6.97 1.48
C GLY A 181 7.02 -5.63 2.18
N GLY A 182 6.06 -5.56 3.08
CA GLY A 182 5.79 -4.34 3.85
C GLY A 182 4.96 -3.28 3.13
N THR A 183 4.42 -3.57 1.94
CA THR A 183 3.32 -2.79 1.36
C THR A 183 2.07 -2.94 2.23
N HIS A 184 1.49 -1.81 2.65
CA HIS A 184 0.29 -1.76 3.48
C HIS A 184 -0.74 -0.81 2.90
N ARG A 185 -2.01 -1.08 3.23
CA ARG A 185 -3.13 -0.16 3.02
C ARG A 185 -3.73 0.18 4.38
N MET A 186 -3.92 1.47 4.63
CA MET A 186 -4.64 2.03 5.77
C MET A 186 -5.91 2.69 5.25
N ASP A 187 -7.07 2.25 5.72
CA ASP A 187 -8.32 2.95 5.49
C ASP A 187 -8.48 3.96 6.63
N VAL A 188 -8.68 5.24 6.27
CA VAL A 188 -8.70 6.37 7.22
C VAL A 188 -10.01 7.13 7.07
N GLU A 189 -10.68 7.39 8.18
CA GLU A 189 -11.94 8.16 8.23
C GLU A 189 -11.86 9.20 9.33
N GLY A 190 -12.19 10.46 9.02
CA GLY A 190 -12.14 11.57 9.99
C GLY A 190 -10.76 11.79 10.62
N GLY A 191 -9.68 11.35 9.94
CA GLY A 191 -8.31 11.41 10.44
C GLY A 191 -7.89 10.27 11.38
N ALA A 192 -8.70 9.20 11.51
CA ALA A 192 -8.35 8.01 12.27
C ALA A 192 -8.26 6.77 11.35
N VAL A 193 -7.28 5.91 11.57
CA VAL A 193 -7.19 4.62 10.88
C VAL A 193 -8.33 3.72 11.37
N THR A 194 -9.23 3.32 10.47
CA THR A 194 -10.40 2.47 10.77
C THR A 194 -10.19 1.03 10.35
N ALA A 195 -9.35 0.78 9.37
CA ALA A 195 -8.90 -0.56 9.00
C ALA A 195 -7.49 -0.52 8.44
N GLN A 196 -6.79 -1.64 8.53
CA GLN A 196 -5.48 -1.82 7.92
C GLN A 196 -5.31 -3.23 7.37
N ARG A 197 -4.52 -3.36 6.31
CA ARG A 197 -4.08 -4.66 5.81
C ARG A 197 -2.66 -4.61 5.25
N ALA A 198 -1.94 -5.72 5.40
CA ALA A 198 -0.72 -6.00 4.65
C ALA A 198 -1.05 -6.71 3.33
N PHE A 199 -0.13 -6.67 2.38
CA PHE A 199 -0.22 -7.44 1.13
C PHE A 199 0.71 -8.66 1.10
N THR A 200 1.57 -8.80 2.11
CA THR A 200 2.50 -9.92 2.29
C THR A 200 2.56 -10.28 3.78
N LYS A 201 3.00 -11.51 4.10
CA LYS A 201 3.21 -11.96 5.48
C LYS A 201 4.65 -11.73 5.99
N SER A 202 5.52 -11.20 5.15
CA SER A 202 6.95 -11.00 5.46
C SER A 202 7.58 -9.99 4.51
N CYS A 203 8.80 -9.56 4.83
CA CYS A 203 9.61 -8.65 4.01
C CYS A 203 10.20 -9.32 2.75
N ILE A 204 9.33 -9.69 1.80
CA ILE A 204 9.69 -10.28 0.52
C ILE A 204 10.26 -9.21 -0.42
N SER A 205 11.40 -9.50 -1.04
CA SER A 205 11.95 -8.70 -2.13
C SER A 205 12.21 -9.60 -3.33
N LEU A 206 11.71 -9.22 -4.50
CA LEU A 206 11.95 -9.94 -5.75
C LEU A 206 13.18 -9.35 -6.45
N GLY A 207 14.05 -10.21 -6.98
CA GLY A 207 15.21 -9.79 -7.76
C GLY A 207 14.83 -9.44 -9.19
N LYS A 208 15.43 -8.37 -9.73
CA LYS A 208 15.23 -7.91 -11.12
C LYS A 208 16.58 -7.63 -11.78
N GLY A 209 17.19 -8.66 -12.35
CA GLY A 209 18.47 -8.55 -13.04
C GLY A 209 18.35 -8.12 -14.50
N ARG A 210 19.49 -7.88 -15.16
CA ARG A 210 19.51 -7.74 -16.63
C ARG A 210 19.02 -9.05 -17.25
N GLY A 211 17.99 -8.98 -18.09
CA GLY A 211 17.41 -10.14 -18.76
C GLY A 211 16.35 -10.90 -17.94
N THR A 212 15.91 -10.38 -16.79
CA THR A 212 14.73 -10.93 -16.10
C THR A 212 13.51 -10.78 -17.00
N ALA A 213 13.00 -11.91 -17.52
CA ALA A 213 11.82 -11.94 -18.39
C ALA A 213 10.52 -11.72 -17.60
N ALA A 214 10.46 -12.24 -16.37
CA ALA A 214 9.34 -12.05 -15.46
C ALA A 214 9.77 -12.24 -14.00
N MET A 215 8.98 -11.69 -13.09
CA MET A 215 9.04 -11.95 -11.66
C MET A 215 7.94 -12.94 -11.27
N MET A 216 8.13 -13.70 -10.19
CA MET A 216 7.08 -14.60 -9.69
C MET A 216 6.96 -14.51 -8.16
N ILE A 217 5.72 -14.56 -7.67
CA ILE A 217 5.41 -14.62 -6.23
C ILE A 217 4.24 -15.56 -5.95
N THR A 218 4.29 -16.23 -4.80
CA THR A 218 3.10 -16.89 -4.21
C THR A 218 2.41 -15.91 -3.27
N HIS A 219 1.17 -15.57 -3.57
CA HIS A 219 0.32 -14.75 -2.72
C HIS A 219 -0.58 -15.63 -1.88
N LEU A 220 -0.67 -15.37 -0.57
CA LEU A 220 -1.40 -16.23 0.36
C LEU A 220 -2.59 -15.55 1.05
N LEU A 221 -2.75 -14.24 0.85
CA LEU A 221 -3.71 -13.43 1.62
C LEU A 221 -5.03 -13.20 0.89
N ASP A 222 -5.08 -13.40 -0.43
CA ASP A 222 -6.27 -13.20 -1.25
C ASP A 222 -6.35 -14.31 -2.31
N PRO A 223 -7.55 -14.64 -2.81
CA PRO A 223 -7.72 -15.68 -3.81
C PRO A 223 -7.32 -15.23 -5.23
N VAL A 224 -7.08 -13.93 -5.43
CA VAL A 224 -6.68 -13.30 -6.70
C VAL A 224 -5.55 -12.29 -6.47
N PRO A 225 -4.82 -11.85 -7.51
CA PRO A 225 -3.83 -10.79 -7.37
C PRO A 225 -4.48 -9.47 -6.89
N THR A 226 -3.68 -8.65 -6.22
CA THR A 226 -4.12 -7.39 -5.59
C THR A 226 -3.52 -6.18 -6.30
N GLU A 227 -3.98 -4.99 -5.93
CA GLU A 227 -3.44 -3.72 -6.44
C GLU A 227 -1.94 -3.55 -6.18
N ALA A 228 -1.40 -4.17 -5.12
CA ALA A 228 0.03 -4.12 -4.80
C ALA A 228 0.87 -4.84 -5.86
N HIS A 229 0.40 -5.98 -6.38
CA HIS A 229 1.11 -6.70 -7.44
C HIS A 229 1.11 -5.91 -8.75
N VAL A 230 -0.03 -5.29 -9.09
CA VAL A 230 -0.17 -4.41 -10.26
C VAL A 230 0.78 -3.22 -10.16
N HIS A 231 0.78 -2.51 -9.03
CA HIS A 231 1.69 -1.38 -8.78
C HIS A 231 3.16 -1.80 -8.94
N TRP A 232 3.59 -2.88 -8.29
CA TRP A 232 4.99 -3.29 -8.33
C TRP A 232 5.43 -3.84 -9.68
N SER A 233 4.54 -4.48 -10.45
CA SER A 233 4.82 -4.87 -11.84
C SER A 233 5.03 -3.64 -12.73
N LEU A 234 4.17 -2.62 -12.60
CA LEU A 234 4.30 -1.35 -13.33
C LEU A 234 5.57 -0.58 -12.93
N TRP A 235 5.83 -0.46 -11.63
CA TRP A 235 7.03 0.19 -11.10
C TRP A 235 8.31 -0.49 -11.61
N ALA A 236 8.33 -1.82 -11.60
CA ALA A 236 9.45 -2.60 -12.10
C ALA A 236 9.56 -2.56 -13.64
N ASN A 237 8.49 -2.21 -14.34
CA ASN A 237 8.31 -2.38 -15.77
C ASN A 237 8.72 -3.81 -16.20
N THR A 238 8.17 -4.82 -15.52
CA THR A 238 8.51 -6.23 -15.73
C THR A 238 7.26 -7.09 -15.45
N PRO A 239 6.92 -8.05 -16.33
CA PRO A 239 5.81 -8.98 -16.10
C PRO A 239 5.92 -9.65 -14.73
N MET A 240 4.79 -9.85 -14.07
CA MET A 240 4.71 -10.53 -12.78
C MET A 240 3.73 -11.69 -12.84
N PHE A 241 4.18 -12.88 -12.47
CA PHE A 241 3.32 -14.03 -12.24
C PHE A 241 2.98 -14.15 -10.76
N VAL A 242 1.69 -14.31 -10.47
CA VAL A 242 1.19 -14.43 -9.11
C VAL A 242 0.45 -15.75 -8.99
N MET A 243 0.92 -16.64 -8.12
CA MET A 243 0.19 -17.85 -7.77
C MET A 243 -0.67 -17.59 -6.53
N THR A 244 -1.98 -17.84 -6.61
CA THR A 244 -2.95 -17.57 -5.53
C THR A 244 -3.66 -18.85 -5.05
N PRO A 245 -4.06 -18.93 -3.78
CA PRO A 245 -4.98 -19.96 -3.28
C PRO A 245 -6.40 -19.74 -3.85
N PRO A 246 -7.34 -20.69 -3.62
CA PRO A 246 -7.09 -22.03 -3.07
C PRO A 246 -6.48 -22.98 -4.10
N ASP A 247 -6.74 -22.77 -5.40
CA ASP A 247 -6.46 -23.75 -6.46
C ASP A 247 -5.06 -23.65 -7.07
N ARG A 248 -4.18 -22.83 -6.49
CA ARG A 248 -2.85 -22.50 -7.05
C ARG A 248 -2.95 -21.92 -8.45
N THR A 249 -3.99 -21.12 -8.69
CA THR A 249 -4.18 -20.43 -9.97
C THR A 249 -3.01 -19.50 -10.21
N ILE A 250 -2.43 -19.55 -11.41
CA ILE A 250 -1.37 -18.63 -11.83
C ILE A 250 -1.98 -17.54 -12.68
N TRP A 251 -1.68 -16.31 -12.31
CA TRP A 251 -2.09 -15.10 -13.01
C TRP A 251 -0.85 -14.42 -13.60
N SER A 252 -0.94 -13.91 -14.81
CA SER A 252 0.04 -12.97 -15.35
C SER A 252 -0.43 -11.54 -15.11
N ILE A 253 0.53 -10.66 -14.82
CA ILE A 253 0.33 -9.22 -14.76
C ILE A 253 1.29 -8.59 -15.75
N GLU A 254 0.73 -8.00 -16.80
CA GLU A 254 1.49 -7.38 -17.88
C GLU A 254 0.92 -5.99 -18.16
N HIS A 255 1.77 -4.97 -18.14
CA HIS A 255 1.36 -3.58 -18.33
C HIS A 255 0.20 -3.14 -17.41
N GLY A 256 0.09 -3.79 -16.25
CA GLY A 256 -0.95 -3.58 -15.24
C GLY A 256 -2.31 -4.22 -15.55
N ALA A 257 -2.41 -5.10 -16.54
CA ALA A 257 -3.57 -5.97 -16.78
C ALA A 257 -3.30 -7.35 -16.20
N ILE A 258 -4.32 -7.97 -15.59
CA ILE A 258 -4.28 -9.28 -14.96
C ILE A 258 -5.00 -10.28 -15.88
N SER A 259 -4.31 -11.35 -16.23
CA SER A 259 -4.88 -12.46 -17.00
C SER A 259 -4.67 -13.77 -16.27
N LYS A 260 -5.68 -14.64 -16.29
CA LYS A 260 -5.52 -16.01 -15.80
C LYS A 260 -4.70 -16.80 -16.83
N LEU A 261 -3.65 -17.49 -16.39
CA LEU A 261 -2.96 -18.42 -17.29
C LEU A 261 -3.76 -19.72 -17.37
N ASP A 262 -4.05 -20.15 -18.59
CA ASP A 262 -4.53 -21.49 -18.85
C ASP A 262 -3.33 -22.43 -18.98
N PRO A 263 -3.13 -23.40 -18.06
CA PRO A 263 -2.03 -24.35 -18.18
C PRO A 263 -2.16 -25.29 -19.40
N ASN A 264 -3.30 -25.26 -20.11
CA ASN A 264 -3.55 -26.06 -21.30
C ASN A 264 -3.61 -25.22 -22.60
N ALA A 265 -3.29 -23.93 -22.56
CA ALA A 265 -3.12 -23.16 -23.79
C ALA A 265 -1.85 -23.68 -24.50
N GLU A 266 -2.02 -24.42 -25.60
CA GLU A 266 -0.93 -24.78 -26.51
C GLU A 266 -0.52 -23.52 -27.29
N ASP A 267 0.79 -23.23 -27.31
CA ASP A 267 1.42 -22.16 -28.11
C ASP A 267 1.31 -22.40 -29.63
#